data_AF-A0A7W7DKW3-F1
#
_entry.id   AF-A0A7W7DKW3-F1
#
_cell.length_a   1.000
_cell.length_b   1.000
_cell.length_c   1.000
_cell.angle_alpha   90.00
_cell.angle_beta   90.00
_cell.angle_gamma   90.00
#
_symmetry.space_group_name_H-M   'P 1'
#
loop_
_entity.id
_entity.type
_entity.pdbx_description
1 polymer ?
#
loop_
_entity_poly.entity_id
_entity_poly.type
_entity_poly.pdbx_seq_one_letter_code
_entity_poly.pdbx_strand_id
1 'polypeptide(L)' 'MARAPVLTSRADDFPRWYQDLITKAELADNGPVCGTMVIRPYGYGLWEGMQAEMDARI' A
#
# COMPACT_ATOMS: atom_id res chain seq x y z
N MET A 1 -13.47 -7.51 25.80
CA MET A 1 -13.91 -6.57 24.76
C MET A 1 -13.26 -7.00 23.45
N ALA A 2 -14.05 -7.29 22.41
CA ALA A 2 -13.49 -7.66 21.10
C ALA A 2 -12.79 -6.44 20.48
N ARG A 3 -11.55 -6.60 20.01
CA ARG A 3 -10.84 -5.53 19.27
C ARG A 3 -11.61 -5.26 17.97
N ALA A 4 -11.89 -3.99 17.71
CA ALA A 4 -12.40 -3.58 16.40
C ALA A 4 -11.39 -4.02 15.31
N PRO A 5 -11.86 -4.54 14.17
CA PRO A 5 -10.98 -5.01 13.11
C PRO A 5 -10.13 -3.84 12.59
N VAL A 6 -8.82 -4.07 12.47
CA VAL A 6 -7.85 -3.07 12.01
C VAL A 6 -8.06 -2.73 10.54
N LEU A 7 -8.70 -3.59 9.75
CA LEU A 7 -8.98 -3.39 8.33
C LEU A 7 -10.44 -3.68 8.03
N THR A 8 -10.99 -2.96 7.05
CA THR A 8 -12.28 -3.30 6.44
C THR A 8 -12.22 -4.73 5.89
N SER A 9 -13.32 -5.49 5.95
CA SER A 9 -13.34 -6.83 5.37
C SER A 9 -13.18 -6.73 3.85
N ARG A 10 -12.19 -7.45 3.31
CA ARG A 10 -11.90 -7.47 1.87
C ARG A 10 -13.09 -7.95 1.03
N ALA A 11 -13.90 -8.86 1.58
CA ALA A 11 -15.07 -9.42 0.89
C ALA A 11 -16.23 -8.43 0.84
N ASP A 12 -16.31 -7.52 1.81
CA ASP A 12 -17.46 -6.61 1.96
C ASP A 12 -17.22 -5.27 1.24
N ASP A 13 -15.99 -4.74 1.28
CA ASP A 13 -15.63 -3.49 0.60
C ASP A 13 -14.14 -3.50 0.22
N PHE A 14 -13.86 -4.03 -0.97
CA PHE A 14 -12.50 -4.15 -1.49
C PHE A 14 -11.81 -2.79 -1.72
N PRO A 15 -12.45 -1.78 -2.35
CA PRO A 15 -11.82 -0.47 -2.53
C PRO A 15 -11.39 0.17 -1.22
N ARG A 16 -12.24 0.10 -0.19
CA ARG A 16 -11.92 0.66 1.13
C ARG A 16 -10.86 -0.16 1.85
N TRP A 17 -10.93 -1.48 1.78
CA TRP A 17 -9.88 -2.36 2.32
C TRP A 17 -8.50 -2.05 1.71
N TYR A 18 -8.43 -1.83 0.40
CA TYR A 18 -7.19 -1.52 -0.30
C TYR A 18 -6.58 -0.19 0.18
N GLN A 19 -7.40 0.86 0.28
CA GLN A 19 -6.95 2.16 0.79
C GLN A 19 -6.54 2.08 2.25
N ASP A 20 -7.34 1.40 3.09
CA ASP A 20 -7.01 1.15 4.50
C ASP A 20 -5.67 0.44 4.65
N LEU A 21 -5.40 -0.57 3.81
CA LEU A 21 -4.17 -1.34 3.83
C LEU A 21 -2.98 -0.46 3.46
N ILE A 22 -3.06 0.28 2.34
CA ILE A 22 -1.98 1.15 1.89
C ILE A 22 -1.61 2.18 2.94
N THR A 23 -2.62 2.83 3.54
CA THR A 23 -2.40 3.88 4.54
C THR A 23 -1.88 3.30 5.85
N LYS A 24 -2.44 2.19 6.35
CA LYS A 24 -2.07 1.60 7.65
C LYS A 24 -0.74 0.84 7.60
N ALA A 25 -0.38 0.26 6.45
CA ALA A 25 0.91 -0.38 6.24
C ALA A 25 2.01 0.61 5.83
N GLU A 26 1.70 1.90 5.78
CA GLU A 26 2.65 2.96 5.49
C GLU A 26 3.32 2.87 4.10
N LEU A 27 2.57 2.41 3.10
CA LEU A 27 3.10 2.15 1.76
C LEU A 27 3.10 3.40 0.88
N ALA A 28 2.01 4.17 0.91
CA ALA A 28 1.86 5.39 0.11
C ALA A 28 0.78 6.30 0.70
N ASP A 29 0.85 7.59 0.37
CA ASP A 29 -0.14 8.59 0.71
C ASP A 29 -0.69 9.26 -0.55
N ASN A 30 -1.87 9.88 -0.44
CA ASN A 30 -2.42 10.64 -1.56
C ASN A 30 -1.59 11.90 -1.81
N GLY A 31 -1.25 12.14 -3.08
CA GLY A 31 -0.55 13.34 -3.48
C GLY A 31 -1.47 14.57 -3.53
N PRO A 32 -0.90 15.77 -3.74
CA PRO A 32 -1.66 17.01 -3.76
C PRO A 32 -2.59 17.14 -4.99
N VAL A 33 -2.38 16.30 -6.02
CA VAL A 33 -3.16 16.28 -7.24
C VAL A 33 -3.97 14.99 -7.32
N CYS A 34 -5.23 15.10 -7.73
CA CYS A 34 -6.10 13.94 -7.92
C CYS A 34 -5.43 12.90 -8.83
N GLY A 35 -5.44 11.63 -8.42
CA GLY A 35 -4.79 10.53 -9.14
C GLY A 35 -3.28 10.40 -8.90
N THR A 36 -2.67 11.29 -8.12
CA THR A 36 -1.26 11.14 -7.72
C THR A 36 -1.14 10.49 -6.35
N MET A 37 -0.05 9.74 -6.15
CA MET A 37 0.31 9.14 -4.88
C MET A 37 1.78 9.42 -4.57
N VAL A 38 2.09 9.65 -3.30
CA VAL A 38 3.45 9.76 -2.78
C VAL A 38 3.81 8.42 -2.16
N ILE A 39 4.75 7.69 -2.76
CA ILE A 39 5.21 6.39 -2.25
C ILE A 39 6.12 6.65 -1.05
N ARG A 40 5.82 6.02 0.08
CA ARG A 40 6.63 6.12 1.31
C ARG A 40 7.85 5.20 1.24
N PRO A 41 8.89 5.41 2.07
CA PRO A 41 10.11 4.61 2.03
C PRO A 41 9.87 3.10 2.11
N TYR A 42 8.91 2.65 2.93
CA TYR A 42 8.59 1.23 3.03
C TYR A 42 7.96 0.68 1.73
N GLY A 43 7.03 1.42 1.13
CA GLY A 43 6.47 1.06 -0.18
C GLY A 43 7.51 1.10 -1.30
N TYR A 44 8.44 2.05 -1.24
CA TYR A 44 9.51 2.18 -2.22
C TYR A 44 10.53 1.04 -2.10
N GLY A 45 10.87 0.60 -0.89
CA GLY A 45 11.76 -0.55 -0.69
C GLY A 45 11.22 -1.85 -1.30
N LEU A 46 9.90 -2.05 -1.31
CA LEU A 46 9.29 -3.17 -2.03
C LEU A 46 9.51 -3.06 -3.54
N TRP A 47 9.39 -1.84 -4.09
CA TRP A 47 9.66 -1.57 -5.50
C TRP A 47 11.14 -1.80 -5.85
N GLU A 48 12.07 -1.30 -5.04
CA GLU A 48 13.51 -1.51 -5.23
C GLU A 48 13.87 -3.00 -5.22
N GLY A 49 13.24 -3.80 -4.35
CA GLY A 49 13.43 -5.26 -4.34
C GLY A 49 12.93 -5.93 -5.62
N MET A 50 11.78 -5.51 -6.15
CA MET A 50 11.27 -6.01 -7.43
C MET A 50 12.19 -5.61 -8.60
N GLN A 51 12.66 -4.37 -8.59
CA GLN A 51 13.58 -3.85 -9.60
C GLN A 51 14.92 -4.61 -9.58
N ALA A 52 15.53 -4.79 -8.41
CA ALA A 52 16.81 -5.49 -8.27
C ALA A 52 16.74 -6.94 -8.76
N GLU A 53 15.64 -7.65 -8.48
CA GLU A 53 15.44 -9.02 -8.96
C GLU A 53 15.25 -9.08 -10.47
N MET A 54 14.56 -8.09 -11.06
CA MET A 54 14.41 -8.01 -12.51
C MET A 54 15.74 -7.68 -13.19
N ASP A 55 16.48 -6.70 -12.66
CA ASP A 55 17.78 -6.28 -13.18
C ASP A 55 18.82 -7.42 -13.09
N ALA A 56 18.76 -8.26 -12.05
CA ALA A 56 19.65 -9.42 -11.92
C ALA A 56 19.40 -10.52 -12.98
N ARG A 57 18.24 -10.52 -13.64
CA ARG A 57 17.86 -11.52 -14.65
C ARG A 57 18.19 -11.10 -16.08
N ILE A 58 18.58 -9.85 -16.32
CA ILE A 58 18.88 -9.26 -17.63
C ILE A 58 20.39 -9.04 -17.75
#